data_AF-A0A7C7SIP4-F1
#
_entry.id   AF-A0A7C7SIP4-F1
#
_cell.length_a   1.000
_cell.length_b   1.000
_cell.length_c   1.000
_cell.angle_alpha   90.00
_cell.angle_beta   90.00
_cell.angle_gamma   90.00
#
_symmetry.space_group_name_H-M   'P 1'
#
loop_
_entity.id
_entity.type
_entity.pdbx_description
1 polymer ?
#
loop_
_entity_poly.entity_id
_entity_poly.type
_entity_poly.pdbx_seq_one_letter_code
_entity_poly.pdbx_strand_id
1 'polypeptide(L)'
;MFEIDPFWPKPLPNGWVYGTVIGVTVDAQDNVYIVHRGVVGTAEDAINADPPLAECCASAPPVLQFDPEGNLVRAWGGPSPTGEYVWPGSNHGLGIDQMGNVWIGGNGG
;
A
#
# COMPACT_ATOMS: atom_id res chain seq x y z
N MET A 1 18.94 13.90 19.06
CA MET A 1 19.74 13.53 17.88
C MET A 1 18.86 12.63 17.03
N PHE A 2 18.76 12.88 15.74
CA PHE A 2 18.05 12.00 14.81
C PHE A 2 19.06 11.09 14.12
N GLU A 3 18.68 9.84 13.88
CA GLU A 3 19.50 8.83 13.20
C GLU A 3 18.74 8.29 11.99
N ILE A 4 19.49 7.95 10.95
CA ILE A 4 18.93 7.36 9.73
C ILE A 4 18.98 5.85 9.89
N ASP A 5 17.84 5.16 9.75
CA ASP A 5 17.79 3.72 9.54
C ASP A 5 17.67 3.42 8.03
N PRO A 6 18.75 2.96 7.37
CA PRO A 6 18.73 2.66 5.94
C PRO A 6 18.03 1.33 5.63
N PHE A 7 17.65 0.54 6.64
CA PHE A 7 16.98 -0.75 6.47
C PHE A 7 15.46 -0.68 6.72
N TRP A 8 14.95 0.53 6.97
CA TRP A 8 13.53 0.80 7.10
C TRP A 8 12.95 1.30 5.75
N PRO A 9 11.78 0.80 5.31
CA PRO A 9 11.04 -0.34 5.85
C PRO A 9 11.68 -1.66 5.41
N LYS A 10 11.34 -2.76 6.10
CA LYS A 10 11.80 -4.10 5.73
C LYS A 10 11.21 -4.52 4.37
N PRO A 11 11.87 -5.44 3.65
CA PRO A 11 11.34 -5.95 2.38
C PRO A 11 9.90 -6.50 2.53
N LEU A 12 9.06 -6.22 1.54
CA LEU A 12 7.70 -6.74 1.51
C LEU A 12 7.69 -8.27 1.34
N PRO A 13 6.73 -8.99 1.94
CA PRO A 13 6.56 -10.42 1.72
C PRO A 13 5.96 -10.69 0.33
N ASN A 14 5.82 -11.98 -0.01
CA ASN A 14 5.06 -12.46 -1.19
C ASN A 14 5.56 -11.96 -2.55
N GLY A 15 6.80 -11.47 -2.64
CA GLY A 15 7.33 -10.86 -3.86
C GLY A 15 6.58 -9.58 -4.25
N TRP A 16 5.99 -8.90 -3.26
CA TRP A 16 5.24 -7.68 -3.52
C TRP A 16 6.13 -6.49 -3.82
N VAL A 17 5.61 -5.63 -4.69
CA VAL A 17 6.22 -4.34 -5.03
C VAL A 17 5.22 -3.21 -4.81
N TYR A 18 5.76 -2.05 -4.43
CA TYR A 18 5.03 -0.79 -4.49
C TYR A 18 4.94 -0.35 -5.95
N GLY A 19 3.84 0.31 -6.30
CA GLY A 19 3.85 1.22 -7.44
C GLY A 19 4.10 2.65 -6.96
N THR A 20 3.42 3.64 -7.55
CA THR A 20 3.61 5.04 -7.16
C THR A 20 3.10 5.28 -5.74
N VAL A 21 4.00 5.54 -4.80
CA VAL A 21 3.66 6.01 -3.45
C VAL A 21 3.14 7.45 -3.55
N ILE A 22 1.94 7.67 -3.02
CA ILE A 22 1.19 8.93 -3.17
C ILE A 22 0.80 9.54 -1.82
N GLY A 23 0.88 8.79 -0.74
CA GLY A 23 0.58 9.28 0.60
C GLY A 23 1.28 8.46 1.66
N VAL A 24 1.68 9.16 2.71
CA VAL A 24 2.23 8.60 3.94
C VAL A 24 1.59 9.32 5.13
N THR A 25 1.28 8.57 6.17
CA THR A 25 0.81 9.14 7.44
C THR A 25 1.24 8.24 8.60
N VAL A 26 1.10 8.72 9.83
CA VAL A 26 1.51 8.02 11.05
C VAL A 26 0.35 8.07 12.04
N ASP A 27 0.06 6.95 12.71
CA ASP A 27 -0.94 6.90 13.77
C ASP A 27 -0.36 7.26 15.15
N ALA A 28 -1.22 7.27 16.17
CA ALA A 28 -0.81 7.60 17.53
C ALA A 28 0.06 6.51 18.22
N GLN A 29 0.33 5.40 17.54
CA GLN A 29 1.22 4.32 18.00
C GLN A 29 2.51 4.27 17.17
N ASP A 30 2.83 5.34 16.44
CA ASP A 30 3.98 5.44 15.54
C ASP A 30 3.99 4.42 14.39
N ASN A 31 2.85 3.79 14.07
CA ASN A 31 2.77 2.97 12.88
C ASN A 31 2.72 3.87 11.65
N VAL A 32 3.53 3.54 10.64
CA VAL A 32 3.57 4.27 9.38
C VAL A 32 2.64 3.60 8.38
N TYR A 33 1.75 4.37 7.77
CA TYR A 33 0.88 3.89 6.71
C TYR A 33 1.29 4.52 5.39
N ILE A 34 1.42 3.68 4.37
CA ILE A 34 1.71 4.06 2.99
C ILE A 34 0.48 3.72 2.16
N VAL A 35 0.02 4.67 1.35
CA VAL A 35 -0.90 4.38 0.24
C VAL A 35 -0.18 4.58 -1.08
N HIS A 36 -0.30 3.59 -1.95
CA HIS A 36 0.29 3.62 -3.28
C HIS A 36 -0.74 3.24 -4.35
N ARG A 37 -0.42 3.59 -5.60
CA ARG A 37 -1.08 3.03 -6.78
C ARG A 37 -0.34 1.74 -7.11
N GLY A 38 -1.07 0.65 -7.26
CA GLY A 38 -0.47 -0.65 -7.60
C GLY A 38 0.23 -0.63 -8.96
N VAL A 39 0.91 -1.73 -9.28
CA VAL A 39 1.52 -1.95 -10.61
C VAL A 39 0.60 -2.73 -11.56
N VAL A 40 -0.67 -2.90 -11.19
CA VAL A 40 -1.63 -3.71 -11.95
C VAL A 40 -1.70 -3.26 -13.41
N GLY A 41 -1.51 -4.21 -14.33
CA GLY A 41 -1.53 -3.96 -15.77
C GLY A 41 -0.26 -3.30 -16.35
N THR A 42 0.80 -3.13 -15.56
CA THR A 42 2.13 -2.76 -16.05
C THR A 42 3.02 -3.98 -16.24
N ALA A 43 4.24 -3.80 -16.77
CA ALA A 43 5.20 -4.89 -16.96
C ALA A 43 5.63 -5.52 -15.61
N GLU A 44 5.58 -4.75 -14.53
CA GLU A 44 5.92 -5.15 -13.17
C GLU A 44 4.87 -6.07 -12.52
N ASP A 45 3.70 -6.26 -13.14
CA ASP A 45 2.65 -7.19 -12.70
C ASP A 45 2.56 -8.46 -13.59
N ALA A 46 3.62 -8.72 -14.38
CA ALA A 46 3.67 -9.80 -15.36
C ALA A 46 3.53 -11.22 -14.75
N ILE A 47 3.68 -11.38 -13.43
CA ILE A 47 3.40 -12.64 -12.74
C ILE A 47 1.92 -13.02 -12.79
N ASN A 48 1.03 -12.04 -12.93
CA ASN A 48 -0.43 -12.23 -12.98
C ASN A 48 -0.96 -12.43 -14.42
N ALA A 49 -0.08 -12.47 -15.43
CA ALA A 49 -0.46 -12.85 -16.79
C ALA A 49 -0.81 -14.35 -16.88
N ASP A 50 -1.60 -14.74 -17.89
CA ASP A 50 -1.94 -16.14 -18.17
C ASP A 50 -1.50 -16.51 -19.61
N PRO A 51 -0.42 -17.30 -19.80
CA PRO A 51 0.48 -17.82 -18.75
C PRO A 51 1.38 -16.72 -18.14
N PRO A 52 1.96 -16.92 -16.93
CA PRO A 52 2.84 -15.94 -16.30
C PRO A 52 4.03 -15.59 -17.19
N LEU A 53 4.32 -14.29 -17.33
CA LEU A 53 5.41 -13.77 -18.16
C LEU A 53 6.65 -13.37 -17.35
N ALA A 54 6.57 -13.40 -16.02
CA ALA A 54 7.67 -13.16 -15.10
C ALA A 54 7.59 -14.09 -13.89
N GLU A 55 8.74 -14.35 -13.27
CA GLU A 55 8.83 -15.15 -12.03
C GLU A 55 8.55 -14.33 -10.76
N CYS A 56 8.53 -13.00 -10.90
CA CYS A 56 8.40 -12.11 -9.77
C CYS A 56 7.32 -11.06 -10.00
N CYS A 57 7.06 -10.45 -8.85
CA CYS A 57 6.55 -9.12 -8.71
C CYS A 57 5.04 -9.07 -8.94
N ALA A 58 4.33 -8.99 -7.82
CA ALA A 58 2.90 -8.71 -7.79
C ALA A 58 2.69 -7.37 -7.10
N SER A 59 1.65 -6.64 -7.51
CA SER A 59 1.28 -5.43 -6.78
C SER A 59 0.93 -5.76 -5.32
N ALA A 60 1.54 -5.04 -4.37
CA ALA A 60 1.06 -5.06 -2.99
C ALA A 60 -0.37 -4.50 -2.89
N PRO A 61 -1.14 -4.84 -1.84
CA PRO A 61 -2.40 -4.16 -1.54
C PRO A 61 -2.19 -2.64 -1.38
N PRO A 62 -3.16 -1.80 -1.79
CA PRO A 62 -2.93 -0.35 -1.90
C PRO A 62 -2.51 0.35 -0.61
N VAL A 63 -2.95 -0.14 0.55
CA VAL A 63 -2.59 0.40 1.87
C VAL A 63 -1.72 -0.60 2.61
N LEU A 64 -0.56 -0.13 3.06
CA LEU A 64 0.43 -0.90 3.81
C LEU A 64 0.68 -0.19 5.14
N GLN A 65 0.59 -0.93 6.24
CA GLN A 65 0.90 -0.45 7.59
C GLN A 65 2.17 -1.13 8.10
N PHE A 66 3.11 -0.32 8.57
CA PHE A 66 4.36 -0.76 9.18
C PHE A 66 4.40 -0.34 10.65
N ASP A 67 5.00 -1.17 11.49
CA ASP A 67 5.38 -0.75 12.85
C ASP A 67 6.63 0.16 12.80
N PRO A 68 7.02 0.79 13.93
CA PRO A 68 8.21 1.65 13.97
C PRO A 68 9.50 0.96 13.51
N GLU A 69 9.62 -0.35 13.73
CA GLU A 69 10.75 -1.17 13.30
C GLU A 69 10.70 -1.55 11.80
N GLY A 70 9.66 -1.13 11.07
CA GLY A 70 9.52 -1.33 9.63
C GLY A 70 9.02 -2.72 9.23
N ASN A 71 8.46 -3.50 10.16
CA ASN A 71 7.76 -4.74 9.82
C ASN A 71 6.40 -4.41 9.22
N LEU A 72 6.01 -5.11 8.16
CA LEU A 72 4.65 -5.01 7.63
C LEU A 72 3.67 -5.69 8.59
N VAL A 73 2.75 -4.92 9.17
CA VAL A 73 1.75 -5.39 10.14
C VAL A 73 0.42 -5.70 9.45
N ARG A 74 -0.02 -4.85 8.51
CA ARG A 74 -1.26 -5.03 7.75
C ARG A 74 -1.10 -4.55 6.30
N ALA A 75 -1.79 -5.23 5.40
CA ALA A 75 -1.91 -4.84 4.00
C ALA A 75 -3.36 -5.03 3.55
N TRP A 76 -4.00 -3.99 3.01
CA TRP A 76 -5.42 -3.99 2.69
C TRP A 76 -5.81 -2.91 1.67
N GLY A 77 -7.11 -2.84 1.34
CA GLY A 77 -7.69 -1.85 0.44
C GLY A 77 -7.80 -2.33 -1.00
N GLY A 78 -8.21 -1.41 -1.88
CA GLY A 78 -8.50 -1.69 -3.28
C GLY A 78 -10.00 -1.83 -3.56
N PRO A 79 -10.40 -2.02 -4.83
CA PRO A 79 -11.80 -2.19 -5.21
C PRO A 79 -12.46 -3.33 -4.45
N SER A 80 -13.68 -3.07 -3.99
CA SER A 80 -14.48 -4.08 -3.32
C SER A 80 -14.82 -5.24 -4.27
N PRO A 81 -14.52 -6.50 -3.89
CA PRO A 81 -14.89 -7.67 -4.70
C PRO A 81 -16.39 -7.93 -4.76
N THR A 82 -17.16 -7.51 -3.73
CA THR A 82 -18.60 -7.77 -3.65
C THR A 82 -19.47 -6.52 -3.76
N GLY A 83 -18.85 -5.34 -3.88
CA GLY A 83 -19.52 -4.04 -4.03
C GLY A 83 -19.99 -3.43 -2.72
N GLU A 84 -19.52 -3.91 -1.56
CA GLU A 84 -19.92 -3.42 -0.24
C GLU A 84 -19.35 -2.04 0.12
N TYR A 85 -18.34 -1.56 -0.64
CA TYR A 85 -17.86 -0.19 -0.58
C TYR A 85 -17.33 0.28 -1.94
N VAL A 86 -17.26 1.60 -2.11
CA VAL A 86 -16.62 2.22 -3.27
C VAL A 86 -15.19 2.55 -2.93
N TRP A 87 -14.26 2.04 -3.73
CA TRP A 87 -12.86 2.45 -3.71
C TRP A 87 -12.64 3.50 -4.80
N PRO A 88 -11.90 4.60 -4.56
CA PRO A 88 -11.64 5.58 -5.60
C PRO A 88 -10.84 4.95 -6.75
N GLY A 89 -11.24 5.26 -7.99
CA GLY A 89 -10.53 4.79 -9.18
C GLY A 89 -9.07 5.24 -9.24
N SER A 90 -8.73 6.36 -8.60
CA SER A 90 -7.34 6.78 -8.38
C SER A 90 -7.15 7.35 -6.97
N ASN A 91 -6.41 6.63 -6.13
CA ASN A 91 -5.99 7.15 -4.82
C ASN A 91 -5.12 8.41 -5.00
N HIS A 92 -5.21 9.34 -4.06
CA HIS A 92 -4.34 10.52 -3.96
C HIS A 92 -3.69 10.68 -2.58
N GLY A 93 -4.29 10.17 -1.51
CA GLY A 93 -3.68 10.23 -0.19
C GLY A 93 -4.47 9.48 0.86
N LEU A 94 -3.90 9.42 2.06
CA LEU A 94 -4.55 8.90 3.24
C LEU A 94 -4.34 9.84 4.43
N GLY A 95 -5.24 9.78 5.40
CA GLY A 95 -5.10 10.43 6.69
C GLY A 95 -5.67 9.56 7.81
N ILE A 96 -5.15 9.73 9.02
CA ILE A 96 -5.67 9.05 10.21
C ILE A 96 -6.17 10.13 11.17
N ASP A 97 -7.40 9.99 11.65
CA ASP A 97 -7.96 10.91 12.63
C ASP A 97 -7.59 10.52 14.06
N GLN A 98 -7.96 11.37 15.02
CA GLN A 98 -7.64 11.17 16.44
C GLN A 98 -8.36 9.96 17.06
N MET A 99 -9.35 9.39 16.38
CA MET A 99 -10.05 8.17 16.80
C MET A 99 -9.43 6.91 16.18
N GLY A 100 -8.41 7.07 15.33
CA GLY A 100 -7.76 5.98 14.62
C GLY A 100 -8.51 5.53 13.36
N ASN A 101 -9.48 6.29 12.86
CA ASN A 101 -10.12 5.97 11.59
C ASN A 101 -9.18 6.33 10.43
N VAL A 102 -9.14 5.47 9.42
CA VAL A 102 -8.37 5.70 8.19
C VAL A 102 -9.28 6.32 7.13
N TRP A 103 -8.85 7.46 6.59
CA TRP A 103 -9.53 8.20 5.53
C TRP A 103 -8.71 8.11 4.25
N ILE A 104 -9.33 7.67 3.16
CA ILE A 104 -8.69 7.60 1.83
C ILE A 104 -9.28 8.70 0.95
N GLY A 105 -8.40 9.51 0.36
CA GLY A 105 -8.76 10.53 -0.62
C GLY A 105 -8.37 10.09 -2.03
N GLY A 106 -9.21 10.36 -3.02
CA GLY A 106 -8.97 10.02 -4.41
C GLY A 106 -10.00 10.62 -5.35
N ASN A 107 -9.91 10.26 -6.63
CA ASN A 107 -10.80 10.71 -7.70
C ASN A 107 -11.45 9.51 -8.41
N GLY A 108 -12.63 9.75 -9.02
CA GLY A 108 -13.31 8.78 -9.88
C GLY A 108 -13.92 7.60 -9.11
N GLY A 109 -14.93 7.88 -8.30
CA GLY A 109 -15.78 6.88 -7.63
C GLY A 109 -17.19 6.86 -8.20
#